data_AF-A0A956II00-F1
#
_entry.id   AF-A0A956II00-F1
#
_cell.length_a   1.000
_cell.length_b   1.000
_cell.length_c   1.000
_cell.angle_alpha   90.00
_cell.angle_beta   90.00
_cell.angle_gamma   90.00
#
_symmetry.space_group_name_H-M   'P 1'
#
loop_
_entity.id
_entity.type
_entity.pdbx_description
1 polymer ?
#
loop_
_entity_poly.entity_id
_entity_poly.type
_entity_poly.pdbx_seq_one_letter_code
_entity_poly.pdbx_strand_id
1 'polypeptide(L)'
;MGDESCCKSPLVVGGSFDRSNNPLFPATVSDFRLDRFEVTVGRFRRFVNAYPSSAPAPGDGAHPAIPGSGWDASDDAKLPGDATALMAALDCGSYTTYTDQVGGQEHLPINCLTWELAFAFCAWDGGRLPTEAEWNYAAAAGAEQRLYPWGSAAPTPALAVAGCS
;
A
#
# COMPACT_ATOMS: atom_id res chain seq x y z
N MET A 1 -5.55 -0.49 15.84
CA MET A 1 -4.19 -0.31 15.27
C MET A 1 -4.21 -1.06 13.96
N GLY A 2 -4.17 -0.37 12.81
CA GLY A 2 -4.03 -0.98 11.47
C GLY A 2 -5.13 -1.96 11.01
N ASP A 3 -6.20 -2.12 11.78
CA ASP A 3 -7.34 -3.01 11.52
C ASP A 3 -8.54 -2.27 10.87
N GLU A 4 -8.34 -0.99 10.54
CA GLU A 4 -9.32 -0.16 9.88
C GLU A 4 -9.44 -0.58 8.40
N SER A 5 -10.67 -0.86 7.96
CA SER A 5 -10.99 -1.10 6.55
C SER A 5 -10.76 0.15 5.71
N CYS A 6 -10.46 0.01 4.41
CA CYS A 6 -10.32 1.09 3.42
C CYS A 6 -11.43 2.17 3.51
N CYS A 7 -12.64 1.80 3.92
CA CYS A 7 -13.77 2.72 4.08
C CYS A 7 -13.61 3.72 5.24
N LYS A 8 -12.68 3.49 6.18
CA LYS A 8 -12.37 4.38 7.31
C LYS A 8 -11.12 5.22 7.09
N SER A 9 -10.39 5.00 6.01
CA SER A 9 -9.16 5.71 5.71
C SER A 9 -9.42 7.22 5.56
N PRO A 10 -8.56 8.07 6.14
CA PRO A 10 -8.78 9.52 6.13
C PRO A 10 -8.87 10.07 4.71
N LEU A 11 -9.76 11.05 4.52
CA LEU A 11 -9.84 11.82 3.28
C LEU A 11 -8.62 12.73 3.19
N VAL A 12 -7.89 12.61 2.07
CA VAL A 12 -6.87 13.57 1.66
C VAL A 12 -7.51 14.50 0.64
N VAL A 13 -7.65 15.78 1.02
CA VAL A 13 -8.21 16.81 0.13
C VAL A 13 -7.20 17.09 -0.99
N GLY A 14 -7.65 16.91 -2.23
CA GLY A 14 -6.84 17.06 -3.42
C GLY A 14 -6.29 18.47 -3.62
N GLY A 15 -5.31 18.58 -4.49
CA GLY A 15 -4.61 19.84 -4.74
C GLY A 15 -3.48 19.70 -5.76
N SER A 16 -2.84 20.82 -6.04
CA SER A 16 -1.67 20.89 -6.90
C SER A 16 -0.39 21.01 -6.07
N PHE A 17 0.67 20.36 -6.49
CA PHE A 17 1.98 20.37 -5.83
C PHE A 17 3.08 20.03 -6.83
N ASP A 18 4.32 20.27 -6.46
CA ASP A 18 5.49 19.84 -7.21
C ASP A 18 6.04 18.53 -6.63
N ARG A 19 6.10 17.49 -7.46
CA ARG A 19 6.67 16.19 -7.06
C ARG A 19 8.13 16.35 -6.67
N SER A 20 8.50 15.70 -5.57
CA SER A 20 9.85 15.81 -4.98
C SER A 20 10.28 17.26 -4.69
N ASN A 21 9.32 18.17 -4.48
CA ASN A 21 9.54 19.59 -4.27
C ASN A 21 10.34 20.26 -5.41
N ASN A 22 10.06 19.86 -6.66
CA ASN A 22 10.75 20.35 -7.85
C ASN A 22 9.76 20.94 -8.86
N PRO A 23 9.80 22.26 -9.14
CA PRO A 23 8.81 22.97 -9.97
C PRO A 23 8.80 22.52 -11.45
N LEU A 24 9.77 21.72 -11.88
CA LEU A 24 9.77 21.10 -13.20
C LEU A 24 8.83 19.88 -13.29
N PHE A 25 8.32 19.39 -12.16
CA PHE A 25 7.46 18.21 -12.08
C PHE A 25 6.14 18.50 -11.35
N PRO A 26 5.31 19.44 -11.85
CA PRO A 26 4.02 19.73 -11.26
C PRO A 26 3.08 18.52 -11.39
N ALA A 27 2.24 18.32 -10.39
CA ALA A 27 1.19 17.31 -10.37
C ALA A 27 -0.08 17.86 -9.71
N THR A 28 -1.21 17.28 -10.06
CA THR A 28 -2.50 17.57 -9.42
C THR A 28 -3.19 16.25 -9.11
N VAL A 29 -3.66 16.11 -7.88
CA VAL A 29 -4.40 14.95 -7.41
C VAL A 29 -5.81 15.38 -7.03
N SER A 30 -6.81 14.56 -7.37
CA SER A 30 -8.17 14.74 -6.87
C SER A 30 -8.26 14.28 -5.42
N ASP A 31 -9.39 14.51 -4.77
CA ASP A 31 -9.67 13.92 -3.46
C ASP A 31 -9.50 12.39 -3.49
N PHE A 32 -8.79 11.85 -2.51
CA PHE A 32 -8.58 10.41 -2.38
C PHE A 32 -8.54 10.00 -0.91
N ARG A 33 -8.61 8.69 -0.65
CA ARG A 33 -8.41 8.13 0.68
C ARG A 33 -7.11 7.34 0.69
N LEU A 34 -6.35 7.47 1.77
CA LEU A 34 -5.10 6.74 1.97
C LEU A 34 -5.10 6.16 3.36
N ASP A 35 -4.74 4.88 3.48
CA ASP A 35 -4.63 4.23 4.78
C ASP A 35 -3.61 4.97 5.65
N ARG A 36 -3.96 5.16 6.92
CA ARG A 36 -3.11 5.86 7.88
C ARG A 36 -1.83 5.07 8.22
N PHE A 37 -1.90 3.76 8.10
CA PHE A 37 -0.83 2.82 8.42
C PHE A 37 -0.64 1.86 7.25
N GLU A 38 0.52 1.23 7.16
CA GLU A 38 0.73 0.12 6.24
C GLU A 38 -0.25 -1.03 6.52
N VAL A 39 -0.50 -1.84 5.49
CA VAL A 39 -1.30 -3.05 5.62
C VAL A 39 -0.66 -3.96 6.66
N THR A 40 -1.45 -4.46 7.61
CA THR A 40 -0.94 -5.31 8.68
C THR A 40 -0.95 -6.79 8.29
N VAL A 41 -0.11 -7.59 8.94
CA VAL A 41 -0.11 -9.06 8.80
C VAL A 41 -1.51 -9.63 9.08
N GLY A 42 -2.22 -9.12 10.09
CA GLY A 42 -3.56 -9.59 10.44
C GLY A 42 -4.61 -9.34 9.35
N ARG A 43 -4.55 -8.17 8.70
CA ARG A 43 -5.44 -7.84 7.57
C ARG A 43 -5.07 -8.63 6.32
N PHE A 44 -3.78 -8.74 6.01
CA PHE A 44 -3.29 -9.50 4.87
C PHE A 44 -3.56 -11.01 5.00
N ARG A 45 -3.48 -11.60 6.21
CA ARG A 45 -3.82 -13.02 6.40
C ARG A 45 -5.28 -13.33 6.03
N ARG A 46 -6.22 -12.38 6.18
CA ARG A 46 -7.60 -12.58 5.70
C ARG A 46 -7.67 -12.77 4.18
N PHE A 47 -6.84 -12.03 3.45
CA PHE A 47 -6.66 -12.21 2.01
C PHE A 47 -6.05 -13.58 1.67
N VAL A 48 -5.03 -14.01 2.40
CA VAL A 48 -4.42 -15.36 2.24
C VAL A 48 -5.42 -16.47 2.52
N ASN A 49 -6.23 -16.35 3.58
CA ASN A 49 -7.24 -17.35 3.96
C ASN A 49 -8.38 -17.47 2.94
N ALA A 50 -8.64 -16.41 2.17
CA ALA A 50 -9.61 -16.41 1.08
C ALA A 50 -9.01 -16.89 -0.25
N TYR A 51 -7.71 -17.15 -0.31
CA TYR A 51 -7.02 -17.48 -1.55
C TYR A 51 -7.32 -18.92 -2.01
N PRO A 52 -7.51 -19.20 -3.32
CA PRO A 52 -7.35 -18.28 -4.46
C PRO A 52 -8.61 -17.48 -4.83
N SER A 53 -9.73 -17.65 -4.12
CA SER A 53 -10.97 -16.91 -4.43
C SER A 53 -10.87 -15.39 -4.21
N SER A 54 -9.83 -14.93 -3.53
CA SER A 54 -9.50 -13.51 -3.34
C SER A 54 -8.69 -12.89 -4.48
N ALA A 55 -8.30 -13.65 -5.51
CA ALA A 55 -7.61 -13.09 -6.67
C ALA A 55 -8.52 -12.07 -7.41
N PRO A 56 -7.97 -10.93 -7.87
CA PRO A 56 -8.73 -9.89 -8.57
C PRO A 56 -9.22 -10.36 -9.93
N ALA A 57 -10.36 -9.83 -10.37
CA ALA A 57 -10.83 -9.93 -11.74
C ALA A 57 -10.28 -8.76 -12.59
N PRO A 58 -10.25 -8.89 -13.93
CA PRO A 58 -9.80 -7.80 -14.80
C PRO A 58 -10.57 -6.51 -14.56
N GLY A 59 -9.83 -5.42 -14.32
CA GLY A 59 -10.39 -4.10 -14.00
C GLY A 59 -10.59 -3.81 -12.50
N ASP A 60 -10.45 -4.80 -11.62
CA ASP A 60 -10.52 -4.57 -10.18
C ASP A 60 -9.39 -3.62 -9.72
N GLY A 61 -9.62 -2.87 -8.65
CA GLY A 61 -8.64 -1.90 -8.13
C GLY A 61 -8.35 -0.71 -9.06
N ALA A 62 -9.16 -0.48 -10.10
CA ALA A 62 -8.95 0.63 -11.02
C ALA A 62 -9.03 2.00 -10.33
N HIS A 63 -8.13 2.89 -10.74
CA HIS A 63 -8.21 4.31 -10.41
C HIS A 63 -9.35 4.97 -11.22
N PRO A 64 -10.28 5.69 -10.58
CA PRO A 64 -11.47 6.23 -11.24
C PRO A 64 -11.15 7.23 -12.37
N ALA A 65 -10.03 7.94 -12.26
CA ALA A 65 -9.57 8.90 -13.26
C ALA A 65 -8.50 8.38 -14.24
N ILE A 66 -8.04 7.13 -14.13
CA ILE A 66 -6.99 6.58 -15.02
C ILE A 66 -7.55 5.34 -15.71
N PRO A 67 -8.03 5.47 -16.97
CA PRO A 67 -8.51 4.33 -17.74
C PRO A 67 -7.43 3.24 -17.86
N GLY A 68 -7.83 1.98 -17.70
CA GLY A 68 -6.93 0.82 -17.82
C GLY A 68 -5.96 0.63 -16.65
N SER A 69 -6.17 1.32 -15.52
CA SER A 69 -5.34 1.15 -14.31
C SER A 69 -5.78 0.02 -13.38
N GLY A 70 -6.88 -0.67 -13.71
CA GLY A 70 -7.32 -1.85 -12.98
C GLY A 70 -6.46 -3.07 -13.28
N TRP A 71 -6.71 -4.17 -12.58
CA TRP A 71 -6.00 -5.43 -12.76
C TRP A 71 -6.01 -5.88 -14.23
N ASP A 72 -4.84 -6.26 -14.74
CA ASP A 72 -4.68 -6.81 -16.08
C ASP A 72 -4.62 -8.34 -16.00
N ALA A 73 -5.44 -9.04 -16.78
CA ALA A 73 -5.46 -10.52 -16.80
C ALA A 73 -4.10 -11.14 -17.18
N SER A 74 -3.24 -10.38 -17.86
CA SER A 74 -1.87 -10.83 -18.15
C SER A 74 -1.00 -10.94 -16.89
N ASP A 75 -1.40 -10.31 -15.79
CA ASP A 75 -0.74 -10.42 -14.48
C ASP A 75 -1.18 -11.65 -13.68
N ASP A 76 -2.24 -12.37 -14.09
CA ASP A 76 -2.73 -13.57 -13.39
C ASP A 76 -1.62 -14.62 -13.21
N ALA A 77 -0.78 -14.78 -14.24
CA ALA A 77 0.34 -15.73 -14.22
C ALA A 77 1.46 -15.36 -13.23
N LYS A 78 1.46 -14.12 -12.71
CA LYS A 78 2.42 -13.64 -11.71
C LYS A 78 1.94 -13.88 -10.29
N LEU A 79 0.66 -14.19 -10.10
CA LEU A 79 0.13 -14.55 -8.79
C LEU A 79 0.42 -16.01 -8.46
N PRO A 80 0.65 -16.34 -7.17
CA PRO A 80 0.77 -17.72 -6.73
C PRO A 80 -0.50 -18.53 -7.06
N GLY A 81 -0.37 -19.81 -7.39
CA GLY A 81 -1.53 -20.63 -7.81
C GLY A 81 -2.50 -20.98 -6.68
N ASP A 82 -2.03 -21.02 -5.44
CA ASP A 82 -2.82 -21.37 -4.25
C ASP A 82 -2.26 -20.69 -2.99
N ALA A 83 -2.96 -20.87 -1.86
CA ALA A 83 -2.58 -20.25 -0.60
C ALA A 83 -1.20 -20.75 -0.10
N THR A 84 -0.83 -22.00 -0.38
CA THR A 84 0.47 -22.56 0.03
C THR A 84 1.61 -21.90 -0.73
N ALA A 85 1.47 -21.77 -2.06
CA ALA A 85 2.43 -21.06 -2.90
C ALA A 85 2.49 -19.57 -2.52
N LEU A 86 1.36 -18.95 -2.15
CA LEU A 86 1.34 -17.59 -1.67
C LEU A 86 2.12 -17.43 -0.38
N MET A 87 1.86 -18.26 0.63
CA MET A 87 2.63 -18.22 1.89
C MET A 87 4.13 -18.43 1.67
N ALA A 88 4.51 -19.30 0.73
CA ALA A 88 5.91 -19.47 0.34
C ALA A 88 6.50 -18.23 -0.33
N ALA A 89 5.72 -17.51 -1.14
CA ALA A 89 6.16 -16.27 -1.78
C ALA A 89 6.34 -15.09 -0.80
N LEU A 90 5.68 -15.15 0.38
CA LEU A 90 5.86 -14.17 1.46
C LEU A 90 7.14 -14.39 2.27
N ASP A 91 7.80 -15.54 2.12
CA ASP A 91 8.99 -15.86 2.89
C ASP A 91 10.25 -15.27 2.25
N CYS A 92 10.82 -14.28 2.92
CA CYS A 92 12.10 -13.65 2.61
C CYS A 92 13.17 -13.94 3.68
N GLY A 93 13.00 -15.03 4.44
CA GLY A 93 13.92 -15.47 5.47
C GLY A 93 13.75 -14.75 6.81
N SER A 94 14.85 -14.30 7.40
CA SER A 94 14.85 -13.73 8.76
C SER A 94 14.06 -12.43 8.92
N TYR A 95 13.65 -11.81 7.81
CA TYR A 95 12.89 -10.56 7.80
C TYR A 95 11.39 -10.78 7.65
N THR A 96 10.93 -12.01 7.41
CA THR A 96 9.52 -12.31 7.18
C THR A 96 8.67 -11.92 8.38
N THR A 97 7.67 -11.07 8.15
CA THR A 97 6.67 -10.68 9.17
C THR A 97 5.42 -11.55 9.13
N TYR A 98 5.16 -12.22 8.00
CA TYR A 98 3.97 -13.03 7.82
C TYR A 98 3.98 -14.25 8.75
N THR A 99 2.80 -14.58 9.27
CA THR A 99 2.51 -15.86 9.92
C THR A 99 1.09 -16.29 9.58
N ASP A 100 0.91 -17.59 9.35
CA ASP A 100 -0.37 -18.23 9.09
C ASP A 100 -1.26 -18.33 10.35
N GLN A 101 -0.69 -18.07 11.53
CA GLN A 101 -1.40 -18.11 12.81
C GLN A 101 -1.70 -16.71 13.34
N VAL A 102 -2.86 -16.57 13.97
CA VAL A 102 -3.19 -15.36 14.76
C VAL A 102 -2.22 -15.27 15.93
N GLY A 103 -1.58 -14.11 16.13
CA GLY A 103 -0.60 -13.98 17.21
C GLY A 103 0.05 -12.62 17.39
N GLY A 104 1.28 -12.60 17.91
CA GLY A 104 1.98 -11.36 18.23
C GLY A 104 2.24 -10.44 17.02
N GLN A 105 2.23 -10.98 15.80
CA GLN A 105 2.59 -10.26 14.58
C GLN A 105 1.41 -9.53 13.92
N GLU A 106 0.18 -9.66 14.42
CA GLU A 106 -1.04 -9.10 13.78
C GLU A 106 -0.94 -7.63 13.39
N HIS A 107 -0.21 -6.84 14.17
CA HIS A 107 -0.11 -5.39 14.04
C HIS A 107 1.14 -4.92 13.29
N LEU A 108 2.03 -5.85 12.92
CA LEU A 108 3.22 -5.53 12.14
C LEU A 108 2.81 -5.26 10.69
N PRO A 109 3.52 -4.36 9.99
CA PRO A 109 3.32 -4.17 8.56
C PRO A 109 3.69 -5.46 7.83
N ILE A 110 2.82 -5.89 6.91
CA ILE A 110 3.17 -6.99 6.01
C ILE A 110 4.35 -6.57 5.14
N ASN A 111 5.28 -7.49 4.90
CA ASN A 111 6.42 -7.27 4.02
C ASN A 111 6.62 -8.43 3.04
N CYS A 112 7.65 -8.31 2.21
CA CYS A 112 8.07 -9.34 1.27
C CYS A 112 6.98 -9.72 0.25
N LEU A 113 6.22 -8.70 -0.17
CA LEU A 113 5.20 -8.78 -1.21
C LEU A 113 5.78 -8.34 -2.55
N THR A 114 5.32 -8.96 -3.64
CA THR A 114 5.47 -8.38 -4.97
C THR A 114 4.47 -7.23 -5.16
N TRP A 115 4.68 -6.41 -6.19
CA TRP A 115 3.75 -5.35 -6.53
C TRP A 115 2.37 -5.92 -6.89
N GLU A 116 2.34 -7.04 -7.63
CA GLU A 116 1.13 -7.74 -8.04
C GLU A 116 0.33 -8.27 -6.84
N LEU A 117 1.01 -8.82 -5.82
CA LEU A 117 0.35 -9.25 -4.58
C LEU A 117 -0.21 -8.06 -3.79
N ALA A 118 0.52 -6.95 -3.73
CA ALA A 118 0.03 -5.73 -3.09
C ALA A 118 -1.21 -5.16 -3.81
N PHE A 119 -1.19 -5.15 -5.15
CA PHE A 119 -2.34 -4.73 -5.95
C PHE A 119 -3.53 -5.66 -5.72
N ALA A 120 -3.34 -6.98 -5.84
CA ALA A 120 -4.39 -7.98 -5.66
C ALA A 120 -5.05 -7.85 -4.29
N PHE A 121 -4.24 -7.65 -3.23
CA PHE A 121 -4.75 -7.38 -1.90
C PHE A 121 -5.59 -6.09 -1.86
N CYS A 122 -5.08 -4.97 -2.38
CA CYS A 122 -5.80 -3.70 -2.35
C CYS A 122 -7.13 -3.79 -3.09
N ALA A 123 -7.16 -4.45 -4.25
CA ALA A 123 -8.35 -4.70 -5.03
C ALA A 123 -9.38 -5.54 -4.25
N TRP A 124 -8.95 -6.66 -3.66
CA TRP A 124 -9.81 -7.53 -2.85
C TRP A 124 -10.39 -6.83 -1.62
N ASP A 125 -9.59 -5.98 -0.97
CA ASP A 125 -10.01 -5.25 0.23
C ASP A 125 -10.87 -4.00 -0.08
N GLY A 126 -11.25 -3.82 -1.36
CA GLY A 126 -12.16 -2.76 -1.82
C GLY A 126 -11.48 -1.42 -2.06
N GLY A 127 -10.16 -1.39 -2.17
CA GLY A 127 -9.34 -0.21 -2.45
C GLY A 127 -8.53 -0.36 -3.74
N ARG A 128 -7.43 0.38 -3.80
CA ARG A 128 -6.42 0.33 -4.87
C ARG A 128 -5.07 0.81 -4.33
N LEU A 129 -4.00 0.53 -5.06
CA LEU A 129 -2.73 1.18 -4.77
C LEU A 129 -2.82 2.69 -5.06
N PRO A 130 -2.15 3.54 -4.24
CA PRO A 130 -2.01 4.94 -4.56
C PRO A 130 -1.11 5.11 -5.79
N THR A 131 -1.37 6.13 -6.60
CA THR A 131 -0.41 6.58 -7.60
C THR A 131 0.82 7.18 -6.93
N GLU A 132 1.95 7.25 -7.64
CA GLU A 132 3.15 7.92 -7.13
C GLU A 132 2.86 9.39 -6.75
N ALA A 133 2.01 10.07 -7.52
CA ALA A 133 1.60 11.45 -7.26
C ALA A 133 0.77 11.57 -5.97
N GLU A 134 -0.21 10.69 -5.76
CA GLU A 134 -1.00 10.67 -4.52
C GLU A 134 -0.14 10.36 -3.29
N TRP A 135 0.79 9.41 -3.43
CA TRP A 135 1.70 9.05 -2.34
C TRP A 135 2.61 10.23 -1.95
N ASN A 136 3.22 10.87 -2.95
CA ASN A 136 4.05 12.06 -2.71
C ASN A 136 3.23 13.22 -2.11
N TYR A 137 2.02 13.46 -2.60
CA TYR A 137 1.16 14.53 -2.09
C TYR A 137 0.83 14.30 -0.61
N ALA A 138 0.43 13.08 -0.24
CA ALA A 138 0.17 12.74 1.17
C ALA A 138 1.43 12.87 2.04
N ALA A 139 2.58 12.37 1.57
CA ALA A 139 3.85 12.43 2.29
C ALA A 139 4.36 13.87 2.50
N ALA A 140 4.08 14.77 1.55
CA ALA A 140 4.47 16.18 1.60
C ALA A 140 3.49 17.06 2.41
N ALA A 141 2.56 16.45 3.17
CA ALA A 141 1.47 17.13 3.87
C ALA A 141 0.56 17.95 2.93
N GLY A 142 0.27 17.39 1.76
CA GLY A 142 -0.57 18.00 0.73
C GLY A 142 0.10 19.18 0.04
N ALA A 143 -0.67 20.24 -0.21
CA ALA A 143 -0.19 21.46 -0.86
C ALA A 143 0.82 22.26 -0.01
N GLU A 144 1.08 21.87 1.24
CA GLU A 144 2.13 22.48 2.07
C GLU A 144 3.55 22.15 1.60
N GLN A 145 3.73 21.06 0.83
CA GLN A 145 5.02 20.65 0.24
C GLN A 145 6.18 20.56 1.24
N ARG A 146 5.93 19.94 2.40
CA ARG A 146 6.95 19.77 3.45
C ARG A 146 8.09 18.87 2.95
N LEU A 147 9.31 19.18 3.38
CA LEU A 147 10.52 18.42 3.04
C LEU A 147 10.47 16.97 3.58
N TYR A 148 9.95 16.80 4.79
CA TYR A 148 9.63 15.52 5.41
C TYR A 148 8.18 15.56 5.92
N PRO A 149 7.53 14.40 6.17
CA PRO A 149 6.16 14.37 6.70
C PRO A 149 5.99 15.18 8.01
N TRP A 150 7.06 15.27 8.82
CA TRP A 150 7.12 16.03 10.07
C TRP A 150 7.70 17.46 9.94
N GLY A 151 7.94 17.97 8.73
CA GLY A 151 8.46 19.32 8.49
C GLY A 151 9.87 19.34 7.90
N SER A 152 10.75 20.23 8.35
CA SER A 152 12.11 20.42 7.81
C SER A 152 13.22 19.85 8.69
N ALA A 153 12.89 19.34 9.88
CA ALA A 153 13.87 18.77 10.80
C ALA A 153 14.48 17.49 10.20
N ALA A 154 15.80 17.33 10.34
CA ALA A 154 16.51 16.14 9.87
C ALA A 154 15.93 14.85 10.51
N PRO A 155 15.94 13.72 9.80
CA PRO A 155 15.47 12.45 10.34
C PRO A 155 16.25 12.08 11.60
N THR A 156 15.53 11.65 12.63
CA THR A 156 16.10 11.06 13.86
C THR A 156 15.37 9.74 14.14
N PRO A 157 15.93 8.83 14.96
CA PRO A 157 15.23 7.60 15.34
C PRO A 157 13.87 7.80 16.00
N ALA A 158 13.60 8.99 16.55
CA ALA A 158 12.30 9.37 17.10
C ALA A 158 11.27 9.80 16.04
N LEU A 159 11.74 10.13 14.83
CA LEU A 159 10.93 10.62 13.70
C LEU A 159 10.80 9.59 12.59
N ALA A 160 11.81 8.74 12.41
CA ALA A 160 11.81 7.65 11.44
C ALA A 160 12.72 6.51 11.91
N VAL A 161 12.33 5.27 11.61
CA VAL A 161 13.21 4.12 11.71
C VAL A 161 14.02 4.05 10.42
N ALA A 162 15.31 4.36 10.49
CA ALA A 162 16.22 4.31 9.35
C ALA A 162 17.60 3.80 9.79
N GLY A 163 18.27 3.01 8.95
CA GLY A 163 19.66 2.59 9.19
C GLY A 163 19.85 1.49 10.24
N CYS A 164 18.94 0.52 10.33
CA CYS A 164 19.19 -0.69 11.12
C CYS A 164 20.40 -1.44 10.54
N SER A 165 21.53 -1.41 11.26
CA SER A 165 22.72 -2.24 11.05
C SER A 165 22.62 -3.55 11.80
#